data_AF-A0A0F8WIP6-F1
#
_entry.id   AF-A0A0F8WIP6-F1
#
_cell.length_a   1.000
_cell.length_b   1.000
_cell.length_c   1.000
_cell.angle_alpha   90.00
_cell.angle_beta   90.00
_cell.angle_gamma   90.00
#
_symmetry.space_group_name_H-M   'P 1'
#
loop_
_entity.id
_entity.type
_entity.pdbx_description
1 polymer ?
#
loop_
_entity_poly.entity_id
_entity_poly.type
_entity_poly.pdbx_seq_one_letter_code
_entity_poly.pdbx_strand_id
1 'polypeptide(L)'
;AAYAFRLASGEVKIYLLHVLDGPSFDASGSRGTIQIAKGLDLIPLAEGVETEEQRRFLVEHGCTLGQGFYFCTPVLPEKIASLVGRDLAGARSS
;
A
#
# COMPACT_ATOMS: atom_id res chain seq x y z
N ALA A 1 -8.64 9.97 2.00
CA ALA A 1 -7.42 10.64 2.46
C ALA A 1 -6.34 9.58 2.62
N ALA A 2 -5.33 9.62 1.75
CA ALA A 2 -4.24 8.66 1.71
C ALA A 2 -3.06 9.18 2.53
N TYR A 3 -2.48 8.35 3.41
CA TYR A 3 -1.24 8.67 4.12
C TYR A 3 -0.10 7.89 3.50
N ALA A 4 0.67 8.52 2.61
CA ALA A 4 1.95 8.02 2.14
C ALA A 4 3.07 8.63 3.00
N PHE A 5 3.86 7.79 3.67
CA PHE A 5 5.01 8.22 4.48
C PHE A 5 6.22 8.49 3.58
N ARG A 6 6.99 9.53 3.89
CA ARG A 6 8.17 9.98 3.14
C ARG A 6 9.44 9.46 3.81
N LEU A 7 10.44 9.04 3.03
CA LEU A 7 11.78 8.81 3.55
C LEU A 7 12.62 10.08 3.60
N ALA A 8 13.38 10.23 4.68
CA ALA A 8 14.46 11.19 4.83
C ALA A 8 15.75 10.57 4.25
N SER A 9 16.22 11.16 3.14
CA SER A 9 17.44 10.85 2.35
C SER A 9 17.55 9.46 1.68
N GLY A 10 17.14 9.36 0.39
CA GLY A 10 17.62 8.36 -0.59
C GLY A 10 16.56 7.65 -1.47
N GLU A 11 15.77 8.40 -2.25
CA GLU A 11 14.75 7.95 -3.26
C GLU A 11 14.13 6.54 -3.13
N VAL A 12 13.00 6.42 -2.44
CA VAL A 12 12.07 5.29 -2.65
C VAL A 12 11.07 5.64 -3.74
N LYS A 13 11.03 4.80 -4.78
CA LYS A 13 10.15 4.97 -5.93
C LYS A 13 8.95 4.04 -5.79
N ILE A 14 7.78 4.63 -5.55
CA ILE A 14 6.52 3.91 -5.35
C ILE A 14 5.73 3.95 -6.66
N TYR A 15 5.17 2.80 -7.05
CA TYR A 15 4.21 2.71 -8.14
C TYR A 15 2.80 2.54 -7.57
N LEU A 16 1.94 3.52 -7.80
CA LEU A 16 0.54 3.49 -7.34
C LEU A 16 -0.30 2.64 -8.31
N LEU A 17 -1.03 1.66 -7.79
CA LEU A 17 -2.02 0.92 -8.55
C LEU A 17 -3.38 0.97 -7.83
N HIS A 18 -4.44 1.19 -8.59
CA HIS A 18 -5.81 1.14 -8.07
C HIS A 18 -6.34 -0.29 -8.15
N VAL A 19 -6.80 -0.79 -7.02
CA VAL A 19 -7.63 -1.99 -6.92
C VAL A 19 -9.02 -1.57 -7.36
N LEU A 20 -9.40 -1.97 -8.58
CA LEU A 20 -10.73 -1.67 -9.11
C LEU A 20 -11.75 -2.63 -8.50
N ASP A 21 -12.83 -2.06 -7.97
CA ASP A 21 -13.97 -2.84 -7.48
C ASP A 21 -14.94 -3.17 -8.62
N GLY A 22 -15.34 -4.44 -8.66
CA GLY A 22 -16.28 -5.00 -9.63
C GLY A 22 -16.72 -6.40 -9.18
N PRO A 23 -17.77 -6.99 -9.79
CA PRO A 23 -18.34 -8.28 -9.38
C PRO A 23 -17.34 -9.45 -9.42
N SER A 24 -16.20 -9.25 -10.07
CA SER A 24 -15.01 -10.07 -9.94
C SER A 24 -13.81 -9.13 -9.82
N PHE A 25 -13.11 -9.16 -8.69
CA PHE A 25 -11.77 -8.56 -8.57
C PHE A 25 -10.92 -8.99 -9.77
N ASP A 26 -10.47 -8.03 -10.59
CA ASP A 26 -9.62 -8.32 -11.75
C ASP A 26 -8.18 -8.56 -11.30
N ALA A 27 -7.97 -9.78 -10.81
CA ALA A 27 -6.66 -10.32 -10.48
C ALA A 27 -5.65 -10.19 -11.65
N SER A 28 -6.11 -10.25 -12.90
CA SER A 28 -5.21 -10.26 -14.06
C SER A 28 -4.58 -8.88 -14.29
N GLY A 29 -5.38 -7.81 -14.20
CA GLY A 29 -4.91 -6.43 -14.28
C GLY A 29 -3.97 -6.06 -13.15
N SER A 30 -4.36 -6.36 -11.90
CA SER A 30 -3.50 -6.09 -10.73
C SER A 30 -2.17 -6.83 -10.80
N ARG A 31 -2.17 -8.12 -11.22
CA ARG A 31 -0.92 -8.88 -11.40
C ARG A 31 0.00 -8.24 -12.44
N GLY A 32 -0.52 -7.85 -13.60
CA GLY A 32 0.29 -7.23 -14.66
C GLY A 32 0.98 -5.96 -14.17
N THR A 33 0.23 -5.09 -13.48
CA THR A 33 0.74 -3.86 -12.91
C THR A 33 1.82 -4.08 -11.84
N ILE A 34 1.64 -5.08 -10.97
CA ILE A 34 2.65 -5.46 -9.98
C ILE A 34 3.94 -5.93 -10.67
N GLN A 35 3.84 -6.71 -11.75
CA GLN A 35 5.01 -7.16 -12.49
C GLN A 35 5.73 -6.01 -13.22
N ILE A 36 4.98 -5.03 -13.74
CA ILE A 36 5.56 -3.82 -14.33
C ILE A 36 6.34 -3.03 -13.27
N ALA A 37 5.76 -2.82 -12.09
CA ALA A 37 6.45 -2.12 -10.99
C ALA A 37 7.76 -2.83 -10.61
N LYS A 38 7.72 -4.16 -10.46
CA LYS A 38 8.91 -4.98 -10.20
C LYS A 38 9.97 -4.86 -11.30
N GLY A 39 9.56 -4.90 -12.56
CA GLY A 39 10.47 -4.77 -13.71
C GLY A 39 11.13 -3.39 -13.80
N LEU A 40 10.55 -2.37 -13.18
CA LEU A 40 11.09 -1.00 -13.11
C LEU A 40 11.83 -0.70 -11.80
N ASP A 41 12.05 -1.70 -10.94
CA ASP A 41 12.62 -1.52 -9.60
C ASP A 41 11.82 -0.52 -8.73
N LEU A 42 10.49 -0.57 -8.87
CA LEU A 42 9.53 0.22 -8.11
C LEU A 42 8.82 -0.62 -7.06
N ILE A 43 8.45 0.00 -5.96
CA ILE A 43 7.66 -0.63 -4.90
C ILE A 43 6.17 -0.44 -5.21
N PRO A 44 5.38 -1.50 -5.47
CA PRO A 44 3.96 -1.36 -5.74
C PRO A 44 3.19 -1.04 -4.46
N LEU A 45 2.33 -0.02 -4.53
CA LEU A 45 1.36 0.38 -3.51
C LEU A 45 -0.05 0.20 -4.07
N ALA A 46 -0.83 -0.68 -3.44
CA ALA A 46 -2.23 -0.89 -3.78
C ALA A 46 -3.15 0.10 -3.06
N GLU A 47 -3.94 0.87 -3.80
CA GLU A 47 -5.00 1.71 -3.26
C GLU A 47 -6.37 1.10 -3.53
N GLY A 48 -7.28 1.12 -2.55
CA GLY A 48 -8.63 0.57 -2.67
C GLY A 48 -8.77 -0.87 -2.17
N VAL A 49 -7.94 -1.30 -1.21
CA VAL A 49 -8.09 -2.63 -0.59
C VAL A 49 -9.29 -2.63 0.36
N GLU A 50 -10.35 -3.36 0.04
CA GLU A 50 -11.59 -3.43 0.81
C GLU A 50 -11.83 -4.80 1.48
N THR A 51 -11.23 -5.86 0.95
CA THR A 51 -11.43 -7.25 1.41
C THR A 51 -10.13 -7.98 1.74
N GLU A 52 -10.20 -9.01 2.59
CA GLU A 52 -9.04 -9.87 2.87
C GLU A 52 -8.62 -10.65 1.62
N GLU A 53 -9.56 -11.02 0.75
CA GLU A 53 -9.28 -11.68 -0.53
C GLU A 53 -8.35 -10.82 -1.40
N GLN A 54 -8.66 -9.53 -1.54
CA GLN A 54 -7.80 -8.57 -2.24
C GLN A 54 -6.44 -8.46 -1.56
N ARG A 55 -6.39 -8.34 -0.22
CA ARG A 55 -5.11 -8.27 0.53
C ARG A 55 -4.24 -9.50 0.31
N ARG A 56 -4.80 -10.71 0.45
CA ARG A 56 -4.06 -11.97 0.24
C ARG A 56 -3.48 -12.03 -1.16
N PHE A 57 -4.31 -11.74 -2.16
CA PHE A 57 -3.87 -11.72 -3.55
C PHE A 57 -2.69 -10.77 -3.77
N LEU A 58 -2.78 -9.54 -3.27
CA LEU A 58 -1.73 -8.52 -3.43
C LEU A 58 -0.41 -9.00 -2.80
N VAL A 59 -0.48 -9.56 -1.59
CA VAL A 59 0.69 -10.09 -0.87
C VAL A 59 1.31 -11.28 -1.60
N GLU A 60 0.49 -12.23 -2.05
CA GLU A 60 0.95 -13.40 -2.83
C GLU A 60 1.69 -12.99 -4.12
N HIS A 61 1.31 -11.85 -4.71
CA HIS A 61 1.94 -11.32 -5.92
C HIS A 61 3.09 -10.34 -5.63
N GLY A 62 3.40 -10.08 -4.36
CA GLY A 62 4.52 -9.25 -3.91
C GLY A 62 4.23 -7.75 -3.85
N CYS A 63 2.96 -7.36 -3.71
CA CYS A 63 2.55 -6.03 -3.30
C CYS A 63 2.22 -6.04 -1.81
N THR A 64 3.16 -5.56 -1.01
CA THR A 64 3.07 -5.57 0.46
C THR A 64 2.68 -4.21 1.06
N LEU A 65 2.62 -3.17 0.23
CA LEU A 65 2.10 -1.87 0.62
C LEU A 65 0.67 -1.74 0.12
N GLY A 66 -0.24 -1.32 1.00
CA GLY A 66 -1.64 -1.17 0.64
C GLY A 66 -2.37 -0.15 1.50
N GLN A 67 -3.43 0.42 0.93
CA GLN A 67 -4.38 1.30 1.59
C GLN A 67 -5.80 0.96 1.14
N GLY A 68 -6.75 1.03 2.06
CA GLY A 68 -8.17 0.95 1.77
C GLY A 68 -8.98 0.66 3.02
N PHE A 69 -10.30 0.55 2.86
CA PHE A 69 -11.23 0.37 3.97
C PHE A 69 -11.03 -0.94 4.74
N TYR A 70 -10.37 -1.93 4.12
CA TYR A 70 -9.95 -3.15 4.81
C TYR A 70 -9.05 -2.85 6.01
N PHE A 71 -8.13 -1.89 5.90
CA PHE A 71 -7.19 -1.55 6.95
C PHE A 71 -7.74 -0.51 7.92
N CYS A 72 -8.31 0.56 7.37
CA CYS A 72 -8.87 1.65 8.15
C CYS A 72 -9.81 2.49 7.29
N THR A 73 -10.94 2.88 7.87
CA THR A 73 -11.78 3.94 7.29
C THR A 73 -11.04 5.29 7.37
N PRO A 74 -11.42 6.31 6.58
CA PRO A 74 -10.85 7.64 6.70
C PRO A 74 -10.97 8.13 8.15
N VAL A 75 -9.84 8.52 8.73
CA VAL A 75 -9.77 9.04 10.08
C VAL A 75 -9.46 10.53 10.08
N LEU A 76 -9.87 11.19 11.16
CA LEU A 76 -9.49 12.58 11.39
C LEU A 76 -7.99 12.69 11.67
N PRO A 77 -7.35 13.80 11.29
CA PRO A 77 -5.92 14.02 11.50
C PRO A 77 -5.48 13.79 12.95
N GLU A 78 -6.27 14.22 13.92
CA GLU A 78 -5.96 14.08 15.35
C GLU A 78 -5.89 12.62 15.81
N LYS A 79 -6.51 11.70 15.06
CA LYS A 79 -6.56 10.27 15.39
C LYS A 79 -5.43 9.47 14.73
N ILE A 80 -4.69 10.02 13.77
CA ILE A 80 -3.60 9.31 13.06
C ILE A 80 -2.58 8.75 14.05
N ALA A 81 -2.17 9.56 15.03
CA ALA A 81 -1.14 9.17 16.00
C ALA A 81 -1.51 7.91 16.79
N SER A 82 -2.82 7.64 16.96
CA SER A 82 -3.31 6.44 17.63
C SER A 82 -3.30 5.17 16.76
N LEU A 83 -3.23 5.33 15.43
CA LEU A 83 -3.18 4.24 14.47
C LEU A 83 -1.76 3.78 14.15
N VAL A 84 -0.78 4.68 14.34
CA VAL A 84 0.63 4.39 14.08
C VAL A 84 1.23 3.79 15.35
N GLY A 85 1.56 2.50 15.32
CA GLY A 85 2.33 1.85 16.40
C GLY A 85 3.69 2.54 16.59
N ARG A 86 4.17 2.61 17.84
CA ARG A 86 5.46 3.25 18.16
C ARG A 86 6.61 2.52 17.47
N ASP A 87 7.01 3.00 16.31
CA ASP A 87 8.35 2.77 15.77
C ASP A 87 8.87 3.95 14.92
N LEU A 88 8.45 5.18 15.26
CA LEU A 88 9.05 6.39 14.69
C LEU A 88 10.43 6.71 15.29
N ALA A 89 10.88 5.94 16.29
CA ALA A 89 12.16 6.12 16.97
C ALA A 89 13.33 5.32 16.36
N GLY A 90 13.05 4.29 15.54
CA GLY A 90 14.08 3.41 14.96
C GLY A 90 14.80 3.96 13.72
N ALA A 91 14.34 5.06 13.12
CA ALA A 91 14.92 5.61 11.88
C ALA A 91 16.13 6.54 12.10
N ARG A 92 16.76 6.50 13.28
CA ARG A 92 18.02 7.21 13.59
C ARG A 92 19.00 6.30 14.33
N SER A 93 19.47 5.24 13.69
CA SER A 93 20.75 4.64 14.07
C SER A 93 21.33 3.80 12.93
N SER A 94 22.59 4.14 12.62
CA SER A 94 23.56 3.51 11.72
C SER A 94 23.51 3.94 10.25
#